data_AF-A0A2V8R2Y0-F1
#
_entry.id   AF-A0A2V8R2Y0-F1
#
_cell.length_a   1.000
_cell.length_b   1.000
_cell.length_c   1.000
_cell.angle_alpha   90.00
_cell.angle_beta   90.00
_cell.angle_gamma   90.00
#
_symmetry.space_group_name_H-M   'P 1'
#
loop_
_entity.id
_entity.type
_entity.pdbx_description
1 polymer ?
#
loop_
_entity_poly.entity_id
_entity_poly.type
_entity_poly.pdbx_seq_one_letter_code
_entity_poly.pdbx_strand_id
1 'polypeptide(L)'
;MWHSSAVQKDERAEGRRKYHARLRDGVGREVELASGDSPAQIRRAVDSVTKFIEKRSGVSVSEATKDRLAALEERVQSGNGRRLTVNAFSAALSATVLQRLASLNDEEIAHVDDTLRGFNAPDMPKNYDRAFKLPQGYVSIGIPPEKTMGRLKAVRDQLATPAGEALAGMFTQTVQYHVRGHAQNLAEAVPEQFGNLWDVAGDRESTAADAGFTPLQAFLVAYSLLSNDGLGYSQANLSKRMEIDRKSMTKTLGQPFPSPEGHRAYGVNGYDFSSPLDLFFDEQTVNRFLDRVEKGGGA
;
A
#
# COMPACT_ATOMS: atom_id res chain seq x y z
N MET A 1 25.94 -27.86 18.94
CA MET A 1 24.89 -27.49 17.95
C MET A 1 23.79 -26.57 18.53
N TRP A 2 24.05 -25.78 19.58
CA TRP A 2 23.07 -24.86 20.20
C TRP A 2 23.33 -23.37 19.90
N HIS A 3 24.38 -23.04 19.14
CA HIS A 3 24.77 -21.65 18.85
C HIS A 3 24.16 -21.04 17.59
N SER A 4 23.51 -21.82 16.69
CA SER A 4 22.95 -21.24 15.45
C SER A 4 21.50 -20.76 15.58
N SER A 5 20.71 -21.28 16.53
CA SER A 5 19.30 -20.87 16.69
C SER A 5 19.14 -19.58 17.49
N ALA A 6 20.02 -19.32 18.46
CA ALA A 6 20.03 -18.08 19.23
C ALA A 6 20.42 -16.88 18.35
N VAL A 7 21.49 -17.01 17.56
CA VAL A 7 21.94 -15.97 16.61
C VAL A 7 20.84 -15.63 15.59
N GLN A 8 20.16 -16.64 15.03
CA GLN A 8 19.04 -16.40 14.11
C GLN A 8 17.83 -15.72 14.77
N LYS A 9 17.56 -16.00 16.05
CA LYS A 9 16.49 -15.31 16.81
C LYS A 9 16.87 -13.85 17.07
N ASP A 10 18.13 -13.58 17.43
CA ASP A 10 18.62 -12.24 17.69
C ASP A 10 18.64 -11.37 16.42
N GLU A 11 19.06 -11.93 15.28
CA GLU A 11 19.02 -11.25 13.97
C GLU A 11 17.59 -10.92 13.53
N ARG A 12 16.63 -11.85 13.72
CA ARG A 12 15.21 -11.60 13.43
C ARG A 12 14.63 -10.52 14.34
N ALA A 13 14.95 -10.56 15.63
CA ALA A 13 14.51 -9.55 16.59
C ALA A 13 15.09 -8.17 16.26
N GLU A 14 16.36 -8.10 15.88
CA GLU A 14 16.99 -6.87 15.44
C GLU A 14 16.39 -6.34 14.13
N GLY A 15 16.15 -7.23 13.16
CA GLY A 15 15.44 -6.90 11.91
C GLY A 15 14.07 -6.30 12.17
N ARG A 16 13.27 -6.92 13.06
CA ARG A 16 11.95 -6.41 13.48
C ARG A 16 12.07 -5.03 14.16
N ARG A 17 13.02 -4.85 15.11
CA ARG A 17 13.25 -3.55 15.75
C ARG A 17 13.60 -2.45 14.74
N LYS A 18 14.50 -2.75 13.79
CA LYS A 18 14.87 -1.81 12.71
C LYS A 18 13.68 -1.49 11.82
N TYR A 19 12.84 -2.47 11.50
CA TYR A 19 11.62 -2.25 10.73
C TYR A 19 10.62 -1.35 11.47
N HIS A 20 10.34 -1.61 12.75
CA HIS A 20 9.44 -0.78 13.55
C HIS A 20 9.97 0.65 13.72
N ALA A 21 11.28 0.82 13.88
CA ALA A 21 11.89 2.14 13.92
C ALA A 21 11.66 2.92 12.61
N ARG A 22 11.68 2.25 11.45
CA ARG A 22 11.36 2.89 10.17
C ARG A 22 9.89 3.26 10.09
N LEU A 23 8.97 2.40 10.53
CA LEU A 23 7.53 2.71 10.59
C LEU A 23 7.27 3.94 11.47
N ARG A 24 7.89 4.00 12.65
CA ARG A 24 7.83 5.18 13.52
C ARG A 24 8.38 6.43 12.84
N ASP A 25 9.47 6.31 12.09
CA ASP A 25 10.07 7.45 11.41
C ASP A 25 9.29 7.93 10.19
N GLY A 26 8.55 7.04 9.52
CA GLY A 26 7.63 7.36 8.43
C GLY A 26 6.26 7.73 8.98
N VAL A 27 5.29 6.83 8.83
CA VAL A 27 3.88 7.06 9.24
C VAL A 27 3.73 7.53 10.68
N GLY A 28 4.54 7.03 11.63
CA GLY A 28 4.42 7.45 13.03
C GLY A 28 4.78 8.91 13.32
N ARG A 29 5.50 9.59 12.41
CA ARG A 29 5.94 11.00 12.57
C ARG A 29 5.43 11.93 11.48
N GLU A 30 5.24 11.43 10.27
CA GLU A 30 4.85 12.25 9.12
C GLU A 30 3.34 12.25 8.86
N VAL A 31 2.59 11.37 9.54
CA VAL A 31 1.13 11.29 9.50
C VAL A 31 0.55 11.61 10.87
N GLU A 32 -0.44 12.51 10.87
CA GLU A 32 -1.32 12.81 11.99
C GLU A 32 -2.68 12.18 11.71
N LEU A 33 -3.12 11.24 12.57
CA LEU A 33 -4.47 10.69 12.53
C LEU A 33 -5.35 11.34 13.59
N ALA A 34 -6.66 11.38 13.32
CA ALA A 34 -7.62 11.96 14.25
C ALA A 34 -7.73 11.11 15.53
N SER A 35 -7.59 11.76 16.68
CA SER A 35 -7.76 11.14 18.01
C SER A 35 -9.13 11.44 18.64
N GLY A 36 -10.05 12.05 17.87
CA GLY A 36 -11.37 12.50 18.32
C GLY A 36 -12.25 12.90 17.13
N ASP A 37 -13.47 13.34 17.42
CA ASP A 37 -14.53 13.61 16.44
C ASP A 37 -14.62 15.08 15.99
N SER A 38 -13.70 15.94 16.43
CA SER A 38 -13.71 17.34 16.03
C SER A 38 -13.53 17.48 14.51
N PRO A 39 -14.43 18.18 13.79
CA PRO A 39 -14.32 18.34 12.34
C PRO A 39 -12.99 18.95 11.89
N ALA A 40 -12.44 19.88 12.68
CA ALA A 40 -11.14 20.51 12.38
C ALA A 40 -9.96 19.56 12.58
N GLN A 41 -10.02 18.64 13.54
CA GLN A 41 -8.99 17.59 13.72
C GLN A 41 -9.07 16.58 12.58
N ILE A 42 -10.28 16.15 12.20
CA ILE A 42 -10.50 15.18 11.13
C ILE A 42 -10.00 15.73 9.79
N ARG A 43 -10.34 16.97 9.43
CA ARG A 43 -9.85 17.59 8.19
C ARG A 43 -8.32 17.69 8.16
N ARG A 44 -7.69 18.06 9.27
CA ARG A 44 -6.21 18.07 9.38
C ARG A 44 -5.61 16.68 9.22
N ALA A 45 -6.24 15.66 9.78
CA ALA A 45 -5.80 14.28 9.63
C ALA A 45 -5.92 13.79 8.18
N VAL A 46 -7.04 14.09 7.51
CA VAL A 46 -7.22 13.81 6.08
C VAL A 46 -6.14 14.50 5.26
N ASP A 47 -5.90 15.79 5.48
CA ASP A 47 -4.86 16.54 4.79
C ASP A 47 -3.46 15.96 5.04
N SER A 48 -3.17 15.55 6.28
CA SER A 48 -1.90 14.94 6.65
C SER A 48 -1.67 13.65 5.86
N VAL A 49 -2.65 12.75 5.84
CA VAL A 49 -2.59 11.49 5.08
C VAL A 49 -2.46 11.75 3.58
N THR A 50 -3.28 12.64 3.01
CA THR A 50 -3.23 12.89 1.57
C THR A 50 -1.92 13.55 1.13
N LYS A 51 -1.36 14.47 1.94
CA LYS A 51 -0.05 15.08 1.68
C LYS A 51 1.09 14.07 1.83
N PHE A 52 0.98 13.12 2.76
CA PHE A 52 1.94 12.03 2.89
C PHE A 52 1.96 11.16 1.63
N ILE A 53 0.79 10.75 1.14
CA ILE A 53 0.63 9.98 -0.10
C ILE A 53 1.17 10.74 -1.31
N GLU A 54 0.79 12.01 -1.47
CA GLU A 54 1.20 12.86 -2.59
C GLU A 54 2.72 13.06 -2.64
N LYS A 55 3.35 13.32 -1.49
CA LYS A 55 4.81 13.51 -1.42
C LYS A 55 5.60 12.27 -1.83
N ARG A 56 5.04 11.09 -1.60
CA ARG A 56 5.71 9.80 -1.80
C ARG A 56 5.39 9.17 -3.14
N SER A 57 4.21 9.45 -3.69
CA SER A 57 3.72 8.81 -4.92
C SER A 57 3.31 9.75 -6.05
N GLY A 58 3.22 11.06 -5.79
CA GLY A 58 2.71 12.04 -6.75
C GLY A 58 1.19 11.99 -6.95
N VAL A 59 0.49 11.07 -6.28
CA VAL A 59 -0.97 10.96 -6.37
C VAL A 59 -1.63 12.06 -5.55
N SER A 60 -2.42 12.90 -6.22
CA SER A 60 -3.30 13.89 -5.59
C SER A 60 -4.69 13.33 -5.36
N VAL A 61 -5.29 13.64 -4.21
CA VAL A 61 -6.67 13.30 -3.88
C VAL A 61 -7.54 14.54 -4.05
N SER A 62 -8.66 14.43 -4.75
CA SER A 62 -9.57 15.58 -4.98
C SER A 62 -10.19 16.07 -3.66
N GLU A 63 -10.52 17.36 -3.60
CA GLU A 63 -11.18 17.93 -2.41
C GLU A 63 -12.51 17.25 -2.10
N ALA A 64 -13.29 16.87 -3.12
CA ALA A 64 -14.53 16.13 -2.95
C ALA A 64 -14.29 14.76 -2.26
N THR A 65 -13.24 14.04 -2.66
CA THR A 65 -12.87 12.78 -2.01
C THR A 65 -12.36 13.00 -0.58
N LYS A 66 -11.61 14.09 -0.31
CA LYS A 66 -11.17 14.44 1.05
C LYS A 66 -12.36 14.76 1.96
N ASP A 67 -13.32 15.54 1.49
CA ASP A 67 -14.55 15.88 2.23
C ASP A 67 -15.34 14.61 2.56
N ARG A 68 -15.44 13.70 1.59
CA ARG A 68 -16.11 12.42 1.80
C ARG A 68 -15.39 11.54 2.81
N LEU A 69 -14.07 11.43 2.72
CA LEU A 69 -13.25 10.68 3.68
C LEU A 69 -13.39 11.27 5.09
N ALA A 70 -13.39 12.60 5.20
CA ALA A 70 -13.61 13.31 6.46
C ALA A 70 -14.98 12.99 7.06
N ALA A 71 -16.05 13.00 6.26
CA ALA A 71 -17.40 12.67 6.73
C ALA A 71 -17.51 11.21 7.23
N LEU A 72 -16.87 10.26 6.54
CA LEU A 72 -16.83 8.86 6.99
C LEU A 72 -16.04 8.70 8.29
N GLU A 73 -14.91 9.38 8.40
CA GLU A 73 -14.09 9.40 9.61
C GLU A 73 -14.86 10.00 10.79
N GLU A 74 -15.53 11.14 10.61
CA GLU A 74 -16.37 11.80 11.62
C GLU A 74 -17.47 10.88 12.12
N ARG A 75 -18.15 10.18 11.21
CA ARG A 75 -19.20 9.23 11.57
C ARG A 75 -18.65 8.12 12.47
N VAL A 76 -17.47 7.58 12.18
CA VAL A 76 -16.84 6.53 12.98
C VAL A 76 -16.32 7.07 14.32
N GLN A 77 -15.69 8.24 14.34
CA GLN A 77 -15.13 8.83 15.56
C GLN A 77 -16.22 9.29 16.55
N SER A 78 -17.37 9.74 16.04
CA SER A 78 -18.54 10.11 16.87
C SER A 78 -19.38 8.90 17.35
N GLY A 79 -18.96 7.67 17.04
CA GLY A 79 -19.68 6.44 17.41
C GLY A 79 -20.92 6.13 16.57
N ASN A 80 -21.22 6.94 15.55
CA ASN A 80 -22.36 6.75 14.64
C ASN A 80 -22.04 5.80 13.46
N GLY A 81 -20.80 5.29 13.41
CA GLY A 81 -20.30 4.38 12.39
C GLY A 81 -19.44 3.29 13.02
N ARG A 82 -19.28 2.17 12.31
CA ARG A 82 -18.42 1.07 12.76
C ARG A 82 -17.05 1.19 12.11
N ARG A 83 -16.01 0.89 12.88
CA ARG A 83 -14.68 0.60 12.35
C ARG A 83 -14.72 -0.69 11.52
N LEU A 84 -13.82 -0.81 10.56
CA LEU A 84 -13.71 -1.97 9.69
C LEU A 84 -12.88 -3.06 10.36
N THR A 85 -13.41 -4.27 10.43
CA THR A 85 -12.57 -5.44 10.72
C THR A 85 -11.56 -5.65 9.59
N VAL A 86 -10.50 -6.42 9.83
CA VAL A 86 -9.57 -6.84 8.78
C VAL A 86 -10.33 -7.45 7.60
N ASN A 87 -11.32 -8.31 7.89
CA ASN A 87 -12.11 -8.98 6.86
C ASN A 87 -12.92 -7.98 6.03
N ALA A 88 -13.60 -7.03 6.69
CA ALA A 88 -14.40 -6.00 6.03
C ALA A 88 -13.55 -5.12 5.13
N PHE A 89 -12.41 -4.64 5.63
CA PHE A 89 -11.49 -3.83 4.84
C PHE A 89 -10.90 -4.63 3.66
N SER A 90 -10.48 -5.87 3.90
CA SER A 90 -9.92 -6.74 2.85
C SER A 90 -10.94 -7.02 1.76
N ALA A 91 -12.21 -7.26 2.11
CA ALA A 91 -13.30 -7.44 1.15
C ALA A 91 -13.56 -6.15 0.35
N ALA A 92 -13.62 -4.98 1.00
CA ALA A 92 -13.79 -3.69 0.33
C ALA A 92 -12.67 -3.40 -0.67
N LEU A 93 -11.42 -3.57 -0.24
CA LEU A 93 -10.25 -3.35 -1.08
C LEU A 93 -10.23 -4.34 -2.25
N SER A 94 -10.43 -5.63 -1.97
CA SER A 94 -10.38 -6.68 -2.99
C SER A 94 -11.46 -6.51 -4.04
N ALA A 95 -12.71 -6.28 -3.61
CA ALA A 95 -13.82 -6.04 -4.53
C ALA A 95 -13.60 -4.79 -5.39
N THR A 96 -12.98 -3.73 -4.83
CA THR A 96 -12.67 -2.53 -5.60
C THR A 96 -11.60 -2.79 -6.64
N VAL A 97 -10.49 -3.43 -6.26
CA VAL A 97 -9.41 -3.76 -7.19
C VAL A 97 -9.90 -4.69 -8.29
N LEU A 98 -10.64 -5.75 -7.95
CA LEU A 98 -11.17 -6.71 -8.91
C LEU A 98 -12.17 -6.06 -9.87
N GLN A 99 -13.06 -5.21 -9.38
CA GLN A 99 -13.97 -4.44 -10.24
C GLN A 99 -13.18 -3.52 -11.17
N ARG A 100 -12.12 -2.87 -10.66
CA ARG A 100 -11.29 -2.00 -11.49
C ARG A 100 -10.58 -2.80 -12.58
N LEU A 101 -9.97 -3.93 -12.22
CA LEU A 101 -9.32 -4.85 -13.17
C LEU A 101 -10.28 -5.35 -14.24
N ALA A 102 -11.49 -5.75 -13.85
CA ALA A 102 -12.52 -6.23 -14.77
C ALA A 102 -13.02 -5.14 -15.74
N SER A 103 -12.83 -3.86 -15.41
CA SER A 103 -13.27 -2.72 -16.23
C SER A 103 -12.14 -2.05 -17.01
N LEU A 104 -10.90 -2.55 -16.92
CA LEU A 104 -9.79 -1.96 -17.66
C LEU A 104 -9.97 -2.12 -19.17
N ASN A 105 -9.91 -1.00 -19.88
CA ASN A 105 -9.80 -1.01 -21.34
C ASN A 105 -8.37 -1.35 -21.78
N ASP A 106 -8.17 -1.52 -23.09
CA ASP A 106 -6.87 -1.93 -23.62
C ASP A 106 -5.79 -0.84 -23.49
N GLU A 107 -6.15 0.45 -23.54
CA GLU A 107 -5.21 1.54 -23.27
C GLU A 107 -4.75 1.57 -21.81
N GLU A 108 -5.67 1.39 -20.87
CA GLU A 108 -5.38 1.31 -19.44
C GLU A 108 -4.53 0.09 -19.11
N ILE A 109 -4.78 -1.06 -19.75
CA ILE A 109 -3.92 -2.23 -19.61
C ILE A 109 -2.51 -1.94 -20.13
N ALA A 110 -2.37 -1.23 -21.26
CA ALA A 110 -1.05 -0.84 -21.77
C ALA A 110 -0.33 0.12 -20.81
N HIS A 111 -1.06 1.04 -20.16
CA HIS A 111 -0.53 1.91 -19.11
C HIS A 111 -0.09 1.14 -17.86
N VAL A 112 -0.89 0.16 -17.39
CA VAL A 112 -0.49 -0.75 -16.31
C VAL A 112 0.79 -1.48 -16.69
N ASP A 113 0.84 -2.05 -17.89
CA ASP A 113 1.99 -2.80 -18.38
C ASP A 113 3.26 -1.93 -18.38
N ASP A 114 3.20 -0.70 -18.91
CA ASP A 114 4.35 0.20 -18.91
C ASP A 114 4.78 0.59 -17.50
N THR A 115 3.81 0.86 -16.61
CA THR A 115 4.11 1.21 -15.22
C THR A 115 4.76 0.04 -14.46
N LEU A 116 4.28 -1.19 -14.66
CA LEU A 116 4.84 -2.38 -14.00
C LEU A 116 6.25 -2.75 -14.49
N ARG A 117 6.73 -2.18 -15.61
CA ARG A 117 8.12 -2.31 -16.07
C ARG A 117 9.13 -1.53 -15.21
N GLY A 118 8.66 -0.89 -14.13
CA GLY A 118 9.49 -0.20 -13.16
C GLY A 118 9.88 1.21 -13.59
N PHE A 119 10.80 1.79 -12.82
CA PHE A 119 11.32 3.13 -13.08
C PHE A 119 11.92 3.26 -14.49
N ASN A 120 11.62 4.38 -15.14
CA ASN A 120 12.04 4.72 -16.48
C ASN A 120 12.50 6.17 -16.56
N ALA A 121 13.69 6.37 -17.14
CA ALA A 121 14.31 7.67 -17.37
C ALA A 121 15.10 7.66 -18.70
N PRO A 122 15.31 8.82 -19.36
CA PRO A 122 15.98 8.87 -20.67
C PRO A 122 17.41 8.30 -20.69
N ASP A 123 18.11 8.38 -19.56
CA ASP A 123 19.49 7.92 -19.35
C ASP A 123 19.56 6.50 -18.76
N MET A 124 18.48 5.73 -18.83
CA MET A 124 18.46 4.35 -18.32
C MET A 124 19.48 3.44 -19.03
N PRO A 125 20.32 2.72 -18.27
CA PRO A 125 21.22 1.69 -18.78
C PRO A 125 20.52 0.67 -19.69
N LYS A 126 21.04 0.44 -20.91
CA LYS A 126 20.45 -0.51 -21.87
C LYS A 126 20.37 -1.97 -21.37
N ASN A 127 21.24 -2.35 -20.44
CA ASN A 127 21.29 -3.69 -19.84
C ASN A 127 20.44 -3.80 -18.56
N TYR A 128 19.69 -2.76 -18.19
CA TYR A 128 18.81 -2.81 -17.04
C TYR A 128 17.60 -3.72 -17.32
N ASP A 129 17.40 -4.69 -16.43
CA ASP A 129 16.25 -5.58 -16.48
C ASP A 129 14.98 -4.83 -16.03
N ARG A 130 14.03 -4.71 -16.96
CA ARG A 130 12.70 -4.12 -16.74
C ARG A 130 11.61 -5.16 -16.48
N ALA A 131 11.98 -6.41 -16.20
CA ALA A 131 11.00 -7.42 -15.82
C ALA A 131 10.27 -7.00 -14.54
N PHE A 132 8.95 -7.14 -14.56
CA PHE A 132 8.15 -6.90 -13.37
C PHE A 132 8.47 -7.96 -12.33
N LYS A 133 8.96 -7.54 -11.16
CA LYS A 133 9.34 -8.47 -10.09
C LYS A 133 8.22 -8.60 -9.08
N LEU A 134 7.55 -9.75 -9.09
CA LEU A 134 6.62 -10.11 -8.03
C LEU A 134 7.41 -10.69 -6.84
N PRO A 135 7.35 -10.08 -5.65
CA PRO A 135 7.94 -10.68 -4.46
C PRO A 135 7.14 -11.94 -4.05
N GLN A 136 7.81 -13.10 -4.00
CA GLN A 136 7.31 -14.35 -3.42
C GLN A 136 8.25 -14.82 -2.29
N GLY A 137 8.07 -14.26 -1.09
CA GLY A 137 8.96 -14.56 0.04
C GLY A 137 10.40 -14.11 -0.25
N TYR A 138 11.34 -15.06 -0.29
CA TYR A 138 12.76 -14.79 -0.59
C TYR A 138 13.11 -14.81 -2.09
N VAL A 139 12.15 -15.11 -2.96
CA VAL A 139 12.36 -15.19 -4.41
C VAL A 139 11.50 -14.14 -5.10
N SER A 140 12.07 -13.41 -6.07
CA SER A 140 11.29 -12.57 -6.97
C SER A 140 11.02 -13.32 -8.26
N ILE A 141 9.75 -13.51 -8.63
CA ILE A 141 9.40 -14.02 -9.95
C ILE A 141 9.38 -12.82 -10.91
N GLY A 142 10.32 -12.81 -11.85
CA GLY A 142 10.28 -11.88 -12.98
C GLY A 142 9.19 -12.29 -13.95
N ILE A 143 8.20 -11.44 -14.17
CA ILE A 143 7.30 -11.55 -15.31
C ILE A 143 7.93 -10.74 -16.45
N PRO A 144 8.33 -11.41 -17.54
CA PRO A 144 8.88 -10.71 -18.69
C PRO A 144 7.87 -9.69 -19.24
N PRO A 145 8.32 -8.48 -19.65
CA PRO A 145 7.44 -7.43 -20.13
C PRO A 145 6.49 -7.89 -21.24
N GLU A 146 6.96 -8.75 -22.16
CA GLU A 146 6.17 -9.27 -23.27
C GLU A 146 5.01 -10.18 -22.85
N LYS A 147 4.98 -10.65 -21.59
CA LYS A 147 3.93 -11.51 -21.04
C LYS A 147 2.97 -10.77 -20.12
N THR A 148 3.31 -9.57 -19.66
CA THR A 148 2.54 -8.86 -18.63
C THR A 148 1.18 -8.42 -19.16
N MET A 149 1.12 -7.70 -20.29
CA MET A 149 -0.14 -7.31 -20.95
C MET A 149 -1.06 -8.51 -21.23
N GLY A 150 -0.54 -9.60 -21.80
CA GLY A 150 -1.34 -10.79 -22.10
C GLY A 150 -1.94 -11.44 -20.85
N ARG A 151 -1.19 -11.46 -19.74
CA ARG A 151 -1.69 -11.95 -18.44
C ARG A 151 -2.74 -11.04 -17.84
N LEU A 152 -2.58 -9.71 -17.94
CA LEU A 152 -3.58 -8.75 -17.46
C LEU A 152 -4.92 -8.90 -18.21
N LYS A 153 -4.87 -9.02 -19.54
CA LYS A 153 -6.06 -9.29 -20.37
C LYS A 153 -6.71 -10.63 -19.97
N ALA A 154 -5.91 -11.69 -19.84
CA ALA A 154 -6.43 -13.00 -19.43
C ALA A 154 -7.10 -12.96 -18.04
N VAL A 155 -6.53 -12.22 -17.07
CA VAL A 155 -7.14 -12.02 -15.75
C VAL A 155 -8.46 -11.25 -15.87
N ARG A 156 -8.48 -10.12 -16.59
CA ARG A 156 -9.71 -9.33 -16.83
C ARG A 156 -10.80 -10.20 -17.44
N ASP A 157 -10.49 -10.93 -18.49
CA ASP A 157 -11.45 -11.74 -19.23
C ASP A 157 -11.93 -12.94 -18.37
N GLN A 158 -11.04 -13.53 -17.56
CA GLN A 158 -11.40 -14.61 -16.63
C GLN A 158 -12.32 -14.14 -15.50
N LEU A 159 -12.19 -12.90 -15.03
CA LEU A 159 -13.07 -12.33 -14.00
C LEU A 159 -14.54 -12.23 -14.44
N ALA A 160 -14.81 -12.25 -15.75
CA ALA A 160 -16.17 -12.27 -16.30
C ALA A 160 -16.78 -13.68 -16.41
N THR A 161 -16.07 -14.73 -15.96
CA THR A 161 -16.50 -16.14 -16.03
C THR A 161 -16.77 -16.70 -14.63
N PRO A 162 -17.45 -17.86 -14.50
CA PRO A 162 -17.57 -18.54 -13.20
C PRO A 162 -16.21 -18.87 -12.54
N ALA A 163 -15.16 -19.10 -13.33
CA ALA A 163 -13.80 -19.29 -12.80
C ALA A 163 -13.25 -18.01 -12.16
N GLY A 164 -13.82 -16.84 -12.48
CA GLY A 164 -13.53 -15.56 -11.88
C GLY A 164 -13.89 -15.48 -10.40
N GLU A 165 -14.92 -16.19 -9.94
CA GLU A 165 -15.31 -16.22 -8.52
C GLU A 165 -14.23 -16.90 -7.67
N ALA A 166 -13.70 -18.04 -8.13
CA ALA A 166 -12.60 -18.73 -7.46
C ALA A 166 -11.34 -17.87 -7.41
N LEU A 167 -11.02 -17.18 -8.52
CA LEU A 167 -9.91 -16.24 -8.58
C LEU A 167 -10.09 -15.07 -7.61
N ALA A 168 -11.30 -14.50 -7.54
CA ALA A 168 -11.64 -13.43 -6.61
C ALA A 168 -11.50 -13.86 -5.15
N GLY A 169 -11.88 -15.10 -4.82
CA GLY A 169 -11.70 -15.69 -3.50
C GLY A 169 -10.22 -15.80 -3.10
N MET A 170 -9.37 -16.34 -3.98
CA MET A 170 -7.92 -16.44 -3.75
C MET A 170 -7.25 -15.07 -3.62
N PHE A 171 -7.68 -14.10 -4.45
CA PHE A 171 -7.19 -12.73 -4.37
C PHE A 171 -7.55 -12.09 -3.04
N THR A 172 -8.80 -12.25 -2.58
CA THR A 172 -9.26 -11.70 -1.31
C THR A 172 -8.51 -12.28 -0.12
N GLN A 173 -8.22 -13.59 -0.12
CA GLN A 173 -7.40 -14.23 0.91
C GLN A 173 -5.97 -13.67 0.94
N THR A 174 -5.39 -13.42 -0.23
CA THR A 174 -4.05 -12.81 -0.36
C THR A 174 -4.05 -11.39 0.20
N VAL A 175 -5.04 -10.56 -0.16
CA VAL A 175 -5.20 -9.21 0.39
C VAL A 175 -5.36 -9.28 1.91
N GLN A 176 -6.19 -10.18 2.42
CA GLN A 176 -6.40 -10.36 3.86
C GLN A 176 -5.11 -10.71 4.61
N TYR A 177 -4.27 -11.58 4.05
CA TYR A 177 -2.96 -11.89 4.62
C TYR A 177 -2.09 -10.63 4.77
N HIS A 178 -2.01 -9.81 3.72
CA HIS A 178 -1.23 -8.58 3.75
C HIS A 178 -1.83 -7.51 4.67
N VAL A 179 -3.15 -7.36 4.71
CA VAL A 179 -3.85 -6.44 5.62
C VAL A 179 -3.59 -6.82 7.08
N ARG A 180 -3.65 -8.12 7.43
CA ARG A 180 -3.30 -8.60 8.79
C ARG A 180 -1.87 -8.26 9.15
N GLY A 181 -0.94 -8.51 8.25
CA GLY A 181 0.47 -8.16 8.45
C GLY A 181 0.67 -6.67 8.70
N HIS A 182 -0.05 -5.80 7.98
CA HIS A 182 0.00 -4.35 8.21
C HIS A 182 -0.63 -3.97 9.55
N ALA A 183 -1.80 -4.51 9.88
CA ALA A 183 -2.48 -4.28 11.16
C ALA A 183 -1.56 -4.59 12.34
N GLN A 184 -0.95 -5.78 12.34
CA GLN A 184 -0.01 -6.21 13.38
C GLN A 184 1.21 -5.29 13.46
N ASN A 185 1.91 -5.08 12.34
CA ASN A 185 3.15 -4.30 12.35
C ASN A 185 2.93 -2.83 12.74
N LEU A 186 1.81 -2.22 12.30
CA LEU A 186 1.46 -0.86 12.65
C LEU A 186 1.05 -0.75 14.13
N ALA A 187 0.26 -1.70 14.65
CA ALA A 187 -0.12 -1.73 16.06
C ALA A 187 1.10 -1.92 16.98
N GLU A 188 2.07 -2.76 16.59
CA GLU A 188 3.31 -2.96 17.34
C GLU A 188 4.27 -1.75 17.24
N ALA A 189 4.37 -1.13 16.07
CA ALA A 189 5.33 -0.04 15.85
C ALA A 189 4.80 1.33 16.29
N VAL A 190 3.54 1.64 16.05
CA VAL A 190 2.91 2.96 16.24
C VAL A 190 1.58 2.80 17.01
N PRO A 191 1.60 2.22 18.23
CA PRO A 191 0.40 1.87 18.98
C PRO A 191 -0.50 3.06 19.30
N GLU A 192 0.05 4.26 19.43
CA GLU A 192 -0.69 5.50 19.66
C GLU A 192 -1.64 5.86 18.51
N GLN A 193 -1.39 5.35 17.30
CA GLN A 193 -2.22 5.57 16.13
C GLN A 193 -2.98 4.31 15.68
N PHE A 194 -2.44 3.11 15.94
CA PHE A 194 -2.94 1.85 15.38
C PHE A 194 -3.13 0.73 16.42
N GLY A 195 -2.94 1.00 17.71
CA GLY A 195 -2.96 -0.03 18.77
C GLY A 195 -4.31 -0.76 18.90
N ASN A 196 -5.38 -0.18 18.37
CA ASN A 196 -6.70 -0.78 18.35
C ASN A 196 -6.88 -1.84 17.23
N LEU A 197 -5.89 -2.03 16.35
CA LEU A 197 -5.97 -3.01 15.25
C LEU A 197 -5.58 -4.42 15.67
N TRP A 198 -4.64 -4.57 16.60
CA TRP A 198 -4.05 -5.86 16.98
C TRP A 198 -3.77 -5.92 18.48
N ASP A 199 -4.21 -7.01 19.11
CA ASP A 199 -3.82 -7.37 20.47
C ASP A 199 -2.42 -8.00 20.42
N VAL A 200 -1.40 -7.19 20.67
CA VAL A 200 0.01 -7.61 20.63
C VAL A 200 0.32 -8.70 21.65
N ALA A 201 -0.37 -8.71 22.81
CA ALA A 201 -0.13 -9.71 23.85
C ALA A 201 -0.72 -11.08 23.47
N GLY A 202 -1.90 -11.07 22.84
CA GLY A 202 -2.60 -12.27 22.37
C GLY A 202 -2.28 -12.71 20.94
N ASP A 203 -1.45 -11.95 20.21
CA ASP A 203 -1.14 -12.13 18.78
C ASP A 203 -2.37 -12.40 17.91
N ARG A 204 -3.38 -11.52 18.03
CA ARG A 204 -4.67 -11.64 17.35
C ARG A 204 -5.28 -10.29 17.02
N GLU A 205 -6.26 -10.28 16.13
CA GLU A 205 -7.08 -9.08 15.90
C GLU A 205 -7.69 -8.59 17.21
N SER A 206 -7.65 -7.28 17.44
CA SER A 206 -8.19 -6.69 18.67
C SER A 206 -9.69 -6.98 18.80
N THR A 207 -10.13 -7.26 20.02
CA THR A 207 -11.55 -7.46 20.36
C THR A 207 -12.09 -6.32 21.24
N ALA A 208 -11.36 -5.21 21.34
CA ALA A 208 -11.81 -4.01 22.05
C ALA A 208 -13.04 -3.39 21.37
N ALA A 209 -13.79 -2.57 22.10
CA ALA A 209 -15.00 -1.92 21.58
C ALA A 209 -14.71 -0.98 20.40
N ASP A 210 -13.51 -0.40 20.37
CA ASP A 210 -12.98 0.47 19.31
C ASP A 210 -12.03 -0.28 18.35
N ALA A 211 -12.11 -1.61 18.28
CA ALA A 211 -11.25 -2.40 17.41
C ALA A 211 -11.54 -2.19 15.92
N GLY A 212 -10.49 -2.30 15.09
CA GLY A 212 -10.57 -2.24 13.63
C GLY A 212 -10.15 -0.89 13.03
N PHE A 213 -10.10 -0.83 11.70
CA PHE A 213 -9.66 0.35 10.97
C PHE A 213 -10.72 1.45 10.97
N THR A 214 -10.33 2.68 11.23
CA THR A 214 -11.11 3.83 10.79
C THR A 214 -11.02 3.97 9.25
N PRO A 215 -11.96 4.67 8.59
CA PRO A 215 -11.89 4.93 7.16
C PRO A 215 -10.56 5.55 6.72
N LEU A 216 -10.00 6.48 7.51
CA LEU A 216 -8.73 7.12 7.20
C LEU A 216 -7.54 6.15 7.31
N GLN A 217 -7.52 5.28 8.33
CA GLN A 217 -6.51 4.23 8.46
C GLN A 217 -6.60 3.22 7.30
N ALA A 218 -7.80 2.82 6.91
CA ALA A 218 -8.03 1.91 5.80
C ALA A 218 -7.58 2.52 4.46
N PHE A 219 -7.81 3.81 4.25
CA PHE A 219 -7.34 4.55 3.08
C PHE A 219 -5.81 4.57 2.98
N LEU A 220 -5.11 4.84 4.09
CA LEU A 220 -3.65 4.83 4.14
C LEU A 220 -3.07 3.43 3.90
N VAL A 221 -3.67 2.39 4.48
CA VAL A 221 -3.20 1.01 4.25
C VAL A 221 -3.52 0.54 2.83
N ALA A 222 -4.63 0.97 2.23
CA ALA A 222 -4.90 0.71 0.82
C ALA A 222 -3.82 1.32 -0.08
N TYR A 223 -3.42 2.57 0.19
CA TYR A 223 -2.26 3.19 -0.48
C TYR A 223 -1.00 2.33 -0.33
N SER A 224 -0.63 1.96 0.90
CA SER A 224 0.54 1.15 1.20
C SER A 224 0.58 -0.15 0.39
N LEU A 225 -0.53 -0.89 0.38
CA LEU A 225 -0.64 -2.17 -0.33
C LEU A 225 -0.55 -2.01 -1.85
N LEU A 226 -1.19 -0.99 -2.42
CA LEU A 226 -1.23 -0.77 -3.86
C LEU A 226 0.05 -0.13 -4.41
N SER A 227 0.80 0.56 -3.55
CA SER A 227 2.06 1.22 -3.91
C SER A 227 3.30 0.40 -3.56
N ASN A 228 3.12 -0.70 -2.81
CA ASN A 228 4.20 -1.42 -2.15
C ASN A 228 5.07 -0.50 -1.27
N ASP A 229 4.48 0.60 -0.79
CA ASP A 229 5.08 1.47 0.19
C ASP A 229 4.87 0.87 1.58
N GLY A 230 5.96 0.47 2.24
CA GLY A 230 5.89 -0.08 3.59
C GLY A 230 5.57 0.95 4.68
N LEU A 231 5.22 2.20 4.35
CA LEU A 231 4.89 3.31 5.27
C LEU A 231 6.04 3.73 6.19
N GLY A 232 7.19 3.09 6.06
CA GLY A 232 8.40 3.40 6.82
C GLY A 232 9.23 4.48 6.15
N TYR A 233 10.22 4.95 6.92
CA TYR A 233 11.13 6.04 6.58
C TYR A 233 10.41 7.38 6.44
N SER A 234 10.96 8.41 7.09
CA SER A 234 10.62 9.79 6.74
C SER A 234 10.95 10.09 5.27
N GLN A 235 10.34 11.12 4.70
CA GLN A 235 10.62 11.59 3.34
C GLN A 235 12.11 11.83 3.11
N ALA A 236 12.81 12.41 4.08
CA ALA A 236 14.26 12.63 4.00
C ALA A 236 15.05 11.32 3.96
N ASN A 237 14.60 10.30 4.70
CA ASN A 237 15.23 8.99 4.71
C ASN A 237 14.89 8.15 3.46
N LEU A 238 13.71 8.34 2.87
CA LEU A 238 13.40 7.82 1.53
C LEU A 238 14.34 8.40 0.48
N SER A 239 14.55 9.73 0.46
CA SER A 239 15.49 10.34 -0.51
C SER A 239 16.91 9.77 -0.37
N LYS A 240 17.38 9.55 0.86
CA LYS A 240 18.67 8.87 1.10
C LYS A 240 18.66 7.43 0.61
N ARG A 241 17.52 6.73 0.75
CA ARG A 241 17.38 5.35 0.29
C ARG A 241 17.47 5.26 -1.23
N MET A 242 16.76 6.12 -1.95
CA MET A 242 16.85 6.20 -3.41
C MET A 242 18.30 6.47 -3.87
N GLU A 243 19.05 7.31 -3.17
CA GLU A 243 20.49 7.53 -3.45
C GLU A 243 21.37 6.29 -3.19
N ILE A 244 21.06 5.52 -2.14
CA ILE A 244 21.74 4.25 -1.87
C ILE A 244 21.45 3.26 -2.99
N ASP A 245 20.19 3.17 -3.41
CA ASP A 245 19.76 2.26 -4.48
C ASP A 245 20.39 2.69 -5.82
N ARG A 246 20.47 3.99 -6.13
CA ARG A 246 21.24 4.50 -7.28
C ARG A 246 22.69 4.02 -7.29
N LYS A 247 23.39 4.16 -6.16
CA LYS A 247 24.81 3.76 -6.04
C LYS A 247 24.98 2.25 -6.18
N SER A 248 24.05 1.47 -5.60
CA SER A 248 24.03 0.01 -5.72
C SER A 248 23.83 -0.43 -7.17
N MET A 249 22.88 0.17 -7.87
CA MET A 249 22.60 -0.13 -9.28
C MET A 249 23.75 0.31 -10.19
N THR A 250 24.32 1.49 -9.95
CA THR A 250 25.51 1.96 -10.68
C THR A 250 26.67 0.96 -10.56
N LYS A 251 26.92 0.46 -9.34
CA LYS A 251 27.95 -0.55 -9.09
C LYS A 251 27.64 -1.87 -9.79
N THR A 252 26.38 -2.30 -9.76
CA THR A 252 25.94 -3.59 -10.31
C THR A 252 25.98 -3.60 -11.84
N LEU A 253 25.57 -2.49 -12.46
CA LEU A 253 25.49 -2.36 -13.91
C LEU A 253 26.82 -1.93 -14.55
N GLY A 254 27.77 -1.42 -13.74
CA GLY A 254 29.06 -0.90 -14.23
C GLY A 254 28.96 0.43 -14.98
N GLN A 255 27.82 1.11 -14.89
CA GLN A 255 27.54 2.38 -15.55
C GLN A 255 26.60 3.25 -14.71
N PRO A 256 26.60 4.58 -14.88
CA PRO A 256 25.72 5.47 -14.10
C PRO A 256 24.26 5.04 -14.19
N PHE A 257 23.61 4.93 -13.02
CA PHE A 257 22.16 4.81 -12.92
C PHE A 257 21.55 6.20 -12.71
N PRO A 258 20.34 6.49 -13.23
CA PRO A 258 19.77 7.84 -13.20
C PRO A 258 19.66 8.42 -11.79
N SER A 259 19.70 9.74 -11.69
CA SER A 259 19.53 10.46 -10.42
C SER A 259 18.11 10.26 -9.88
N PRO A 260 17.90 10.10 -8.56
CA PRO A 260 16.57 10.16 -7.95
C PRO A 260 16.05 11.58 -7.78
N GLU A 261 16.86 12.62 -8.06
CA GLU A 261 16.42 14.00 -7.94
C GLU A 261 15.24 14.31 -8.87
N GLY A 262 14.20 14.94 -8.31
CA GLY A 262 12.95 15.20 -9.04
C GLY A 262 12.01 14.00 -9.15
N HIS A 263 12.41 12.81 -8.70
CA HIS A 263 11.60 11.61 -8.72
C HIS A 263 10.95 11.31 -7.37
N ARG A 264 9.85 10.56 -7.42
CA ARG A 264 9.13 10.04 -6.26
C ARG A 264 9.55 8.59 -6.01
N ALA A 265 9.53 8.15 -4.75
CA ALA A 265 9.92 6.78 -4.41
C ALA A 265 8.91 5.76 -4.94
N TYR A 266 7.61 6.09 -4.91
CA TYR A 266 6.51 5.20 -5.26
C TYR A 266 5.59 5.80 -6.33
N GLY A 267 4.60 5.03 -6.78
CA GLY A 267 3.54 5.49 -7.68
C GLY A 267 3.88 5.32 -9.15
N VAL A 268 3.24 6.12 -10.01
CA VAL A 268 3.50 6.06 -11.46
C VAL A 268 4.94 6.47 -11.70
N ASN A 269 5.72 5.57 -12.31
CA ASN A 269 7.16 5.75 -12.49
C ASN A 269 7.95 6.00 -11.18
N GLY A 270 7.56 5.33 -10.09
CA GLY A 270 8.26 5.39 -8.81
C GLY A 270 9.68 4.81 -8.88
N TYR A 271 10.64 5.53 -8.30
CA TYR A 271 12.07 5.21 -8.35
C TYR A 271 12.41 3.89 -7.63
N ASP A 272 11.82 3.68 -6.44
CA ASP A 272 12.01 2.44 -5.66
C ASP A 272 10.99 1.37 -6.10
N PHE A 273 9.76 1.77 -6.41
CA PHE A 273 8.72 0.89 -6.92
C PHE A 273 7.69 1.63 -7.78
N SER A 274 7.52 1.20 -9.03
CA SER A 274 6.46 1.71 -9.90
C SER A 274 5.17 0.89 -9.75
N SER A 275 4.06 1.60 -9.62
CA SER A 275 2.72 1.00 -9.58
C SER A 275 1.68 1.89 -10.24
N PRO A 276 0.63 1.32 -10.85
CA PRO A 276 -0.44 2.07 -11.52
C PRO A 276 -1.44 2.64 -10.49
N LEU A 277 -0.93 3.35 -9.48
CA LEU A 277 -1.74 3.92 -8.40
C LEU A 277 -2.80 4.89 -8.91
N ASP A 278 -2.50 5.60 -9.99
CA ASP A 278 -3.41 6.52 -10.65
C ASP A 278 -4.72 5.85 -11.11
N LEU A 279 -4.70 4.55 -11.41
CA LEU A 279 -5.91 3.80 -11.77
C LEU A 279 -6.77 3.38 -10.59
N PHE A 280 -6.23 3.40 -9.37
CA PHE A 280 -7.02 3.16 -8.15
C PHE A 280 -7.40 4.45 -7.45
N PHE A 281 -6.47 5.41 -7.43
CA PHE A 281 -6.63 6.71 -6.78
C PHE A 281 -7.31 7.76 -7.68
N ASP A 282 -7.87 7.33 -8.81
CA ASP A 282 -8.85 8.15 -9.52
C ASP A 282 -10.11 8.34 -8.67
N GLU A 283 -10.78 9.47 -8.84
CA GLU A 283 -11.92 9.86 -8.02
C GLU A 283 -13.04 8.81 -8.04
N GLN A 284 -13.30 8.18 -9.19
CA GLN A 284 -14.37 7.20 -9.32
C GLN A 284 -14.05 5.93 -8.53
N THR A 285 -12.84 5.40 -8.67
CA THR A 285 -12.42 4.16 -8.00
C THR A 285 -12.29 4.36 -6.50
N VAL A 286 -11.73 5.49 -6.04
CA VAL A 286 -11.68 5.80 -4.60
C VAL A 286 -13.08 5.95 -4.03
N ASN A 287 -13.99 6.64 -4.71
CA ASN A 287 -15.35 6.80 -4.22
C ASN A 287 -16.07 5.45 -4.08
N ARG A 288 -15.87 4.51 -5.01
CA ARG A 288 -16.39 3.14 -4.88
C ARG A 288 -15.75 2.38 -3.72
N PHE A 289 -14.47 2.57 -3.46
CA PHE A 289 -13.83 2.02 -2.27
C PHE A 289 -14.47 2.57 -1.00
N LEU A 290 -14.69 3.89 -0.94
CA LEU A 290 -15.34 4.56 0.19
C LEU A 290 -16.80 4.13 0.37
N ASP A 291 -17.55 3.87 -0.71
CA ASP A 291 -18.90 3.26 -0.64
C ASP A 291 -18.89 1.91 0.09
N ARG A 292 -17.91 1.06 -0.23
CA ARG A 292 -17.77 -0.27 0.38
C ARG A 292 -17.32 -0.18 1.84
N VAL A 293 -16.40 0.74 2.12
CA VAL A 293 -15.99 1.06 3.50
C VAL A 293 -17.20 1.51 4.32
N GLU A 294 -18.03 2.39 3.76
CA GLU A 294 -19.24 2.88 4.41
C GLU A 294 -20.23 1.76 4.76
N LYS A 295 -20.36 0.76 3.88
CA LYS A 295 -21.19 -0.44 4.04
C LYS A 295 -20.56 -1.53 4.91
N GLY A 296 -19.39 -1.29 5.51
CA GLY A 296 -18.71 -2.26 6.37
C GLY A 296 -18.09 -3.44 5.60
N GLY A 297 -17.66 -3.23 4.36
CA GLY A 297 -16.97 -4.23 3.54
C GLY A 297 -17.84 -4.99 2.52
N GLY A 298 -19.15 -4.71 2.48
CA GLY A 298 -20.09 -5.30 1.52
C GLY A 298 -20.34 -4.43 0.28
N ALA A 299 -20.82 -5.07 -0.80
CA ALA A 299 -21.43 -4.39 -1.95
C ALA A 299 -22.94 -4.22 -1.73
#